data_AF-X1SP26-F1
#
_entry.id   AF-X1SP26-F1
#
_cell.length_a   1.000
_cell.length_b   1.000
_cell.length_c   1.000
_cell.angle_alpha   90.00
_cell.angle_beta   90.00
_cell.angle_gamma   90.00
#
_symmetry.space_group_name_H-M   'P 1'
#
loop_
_entity.id
_entity.type
_entity.pdbx_description
1 polymer ?
#
loop_
_entity_poly.entity_id
_entity_poly.type
_entity_poly.pdbx_seq_one_letter_code
_entity_poly.pdbx_strand_id
1 'polypeptide(L)'
;EFSQKFIHKFETIMEGMGIKETKILEDDKEGKKQSYPKPEFEDKNPPMTFLVSLNDHPIIKFTNGSRFFGKGGVTSPDMLKDNLTNDLSATGEESAMILEQKINLQPGQTRTIYFLYGYIPEGFEIESLAKKYEKDVANTFIKSCEQWKKERIKFKIKDEAWVDREVFWHYYYLRGAMTYDSYFKEHILSQGHVYQYIIGFQGAARDPLQHALPFIYINPGIVKNVIRYTLKTTFKSGEIPYGITGSGQLIPLPIKPSDQEMWLLWLTSEYILATRDTDFLD
;
A
#
# COMPACT_ATOMS: atom_id res chain seq x y z
N GLU A 1 -16.49 -13.33 5.26
CA GLU A 1 -16.42 -14.80 5.33
C GLU A 1 -15.02 -15.33 5.06
N PHE A 2 -14.34 -14.98 3.95
CA PHE A 2 -12.95 -15.42 3.71
C PHE A 2 -11.94 -14.85 4.72
N SER A 3 -12.02 -13.55 5.04
CA SER A 3 -11.14 -12.89 6.01
C SER A 3 -11.15 -13.54 7.41
N GLN A 4 -12.27 -14.16 7.81
CA GLN A 4 -12.44 -14.78 9.13
C GLN A 4 -11.76 -16.15 9.22
N LYS A 5 -11.28 -16.70 8.09
CA LYS A 5 -10.57 -17.98 8.03
C LYS A 5 -9.09 -17.86 8.39
N PHE A 6 -8.57 -16.64 8.52
CA PHE A 6 -7.20 -16.43 8.91
C PHE A 6 -7.05 -16.58 10.42
N ILE A 7 -6.07 -17.39 10.83
CA ILE A 7 -5.51 -17.41 12.17
C ILE A 7 -4.41 -16.34 12.22
N HIS A 8 -4.54 -15.44 13.17
CA HIS A 8 -3.56 -14.41 13.47
C HIS A 8 -2.51 -14.98 14.43
N LYS A 9 -1.23 -14.74 14.14
CA LYS A 9 -0.12 -15.06 15.02
C LYS A 9 0.71 -13.82 15.28
N PHE A 10 0.93 -13.53 16.55
CA PHE A 10 1.68 -12.37 16.99
C PHE A 10 3.02 -12.78 17.59
N GLU A 11 4.05 -12.03 17.23
CA GLU A 11 5.38 -12.18 17.81
C GLU A 11 5.95 -10.82 18.21
N THR A 12 6.78 -10.82 19.26
CA THR A 12 7.58 -9.67 19.61
C THR A 12 8.76 -9.58 18.65
N ILE A 13 9.05 -8.37 18.15
CA ILE A 13 10.15 -8.11 17.23
C ILE A 13 11.07 -7.03 17.78
N MET A 14 12.27 -6.92 17.19
CA MET A 14 13.23 -5.85 17.47
C MET A 14 13.50 -5.66 18.98
N GLU A 15 13.90 -6.74 19.66
CA GLU A 15 14.25 -6.71 21.10
C GLU A 15 13.13 -6.18 22.03
N GLY A 16 11.87 -6.30 21.62
CA GLY A 16 10.74 -5.81 22.42
C GLY A 16 10.13 -4.51 21.94
N MET A 17 10.70 -3.87 20.92
CA MET A 17 10.23 -2.57 20.42
C MET A 17 8.89 -2.63 19.69
N GLY A 18 8.46 -3.81 19.23
CA GLY A 18 7.22 -3.93 18.48
C GLY A 18 6.58 -5.31 18.48
N ILE A 19 5.47 -5.39 17.74
CA ILE A 19 4.70 -6.61 17.47
C ILE A 19 4.60 -6.78 15.95
N LYS A 20 4.75 -8.02 15.48
CA LYS A 20 4.45 -8.42 14.09
C LYS A 20 3.27 -9.37 14.10
N GLU A 21 2.39 -9.22 13.11
CA GLU A 21 1.27 -10.08 12.82
C GLU A 21 1.56 -10.91 11.55
N THR A 22 1.39 -12.22 11.66
CA THR A 22 1.32 -13.12 10.51
C THR A 22 -0.09 -13.71 10.43
N LYS A 23 -0.72 -13.63 9.26
CA LYS A 23 -2.02 -14.25 9.00
C LYS A 23 -1.82 -15.56 8.24
N ILE A 24 -2.38 -16.65 8.75
CA ILE A 24 -2.19 -18.01 8.20
C ILE A 24 -3.57 -18.66 8.05
N LEU A 25 -3.81 -19.36 6.95
CA LEU A 25 -5.01 -20.20 6.79
C LEU A 25 -4.78 -21.57 7.43
N GLU A 26 -5.79 -22.14 8.09
CA GLU A 26 -5.70 -23.44 8.79
C GLU A 26 -5.15 -24.58 7.91
N ASP A 27 -5.49 -24.57 6.62
CA ASP A 27 -5.09 -25.60 5.67
C ASP A 27 -3.69 -25.37 5.04
N ASP A 28 -3.08 -24.20 5.24
CA ASP A 28 -1.77 -23.85 4.68
C ASP A 28 -0.65 -24.07 5.71
N LYS A 29 -0.14 -25.30 5.76
CA LYS A 29 0.91 -25.71 6.72
C LYS A 29 2.30 -25.16 6.41
N GLU A 30 2.54 -24.54 5.25
CA GLU A 30 3.89 -24.12 4.85
C GLU A 30 4.08 -22.61 4.76
N GLY A 31 3.03 -21.78 4.61
CA GLY A 31 3.16 -20.32 4.59
C GLY A 31 4.18 -19.78 3.55
N LYS A 32 4.58 -20.63 2.59
CA LYS A 32 5.58 -20.33 1.59
C LYS A 32 4.89 -19.67 0.42
N LYS A 33 5.07 -18.36 0.32
CA LYS A 33 4.68 -17.60 -0.87
C LYS A 33 5.41 -18.15 -2.09
N GLN A 34 4.66 -18.61 -3.09
CA GLN A 34 5.25 -19.06 -4.35
C GLN A 34 5.86 -17.85 -5.08
N SER A 35 7.04 -18.02 -5.68
CA SER A 35 7.68 -16.97 -6.49
C SER A 35 6.84 -16.56 -7.72
N TYR A 36 5.95 -17.44 -8.18
CA TYR A 36 5.03 -17.22 -9.30
C TYR A 36 3.66 -17.80 -8.94
N PRO A 37 2.83 -17.05 -8.20
CA PRO A 37 1.52 -17.53 -7.79
C PRO A 37 0.63 -17.74 -9.03
N LYS A 38 -0.24 -18.76 -8.97
CA LYS A 38 -1.32 -18.87 -9.95
C LYS A 38 -2.35 -17.76 -9.71
N PRO A 39 -3.02 -17.24 -10.75
CA PRO A 39 -4.14 -16.33 -10.56
C PRO A 39 -5.20 -16.95 -9.68
N GLU A 40 -5.71 -16.20 -8.71
CA GLU A 40 -6.78 -16.65 -7.81
C GLU A 40 -7.62 -15.47 -7.33
N PHE A 41 -8.90 -15.72 -7.03
CA PHE A 41 -9.82 -14.66 -6.60
C PHE A 41 -9.51 -14.15 -5.19
N GLU A 42 -8.92 -14.98 -4.34
CA GLU A 42 -8.64 -14.69 -2.95
C GLU A 42 -7.13 -14.67 -2.71
N ASP A 43 -6.62 -13.62 -2.06
CA ASP A 43 -5.22 -13.59 -1.61
C ASP A 43 -5.08 -14.40 -0.31
N LYS A 44 -4.52 -15.60 -0.44
CA LYS A 44 -4.27 -16.51 0.68
C LYS A 44 -3.01 -16.17 1.48
N ASN A 45 -2.15 -15.29 0.94
CA ASN A 45 -0.85 -14.97 1.50
C ASN A 45 -0.69 -13.45 1.66
N PRO A 46 -1.59 -12.79 2.43
CA PRO A 46 -1.49 -11.36 2.67
C PRO A 46 -0.15 -11.05 3.37
N PRO A 47 0.44 -9.87 3.13
CA PRO A 47 1.71 -9.51 3.75
C PRO A 47 1.58 -9.43 5.28
N MET A 48 2.66 -9.78 5.97
CA MET A 48 2.76 -9.58 7.42
C MET A 48 2.57 -8.10 7.75
N THR A 49 1.85 -7.81 8.84
CA THR A 49 1.71 -6.44 9.35
C THR A 49 2.50 -6.27 10.63
N PHE A 50 2.80 -5.03 11.01
CA PHE A 50 3.59 -4.76 12.20
C PHE A 50 3.27 -3.41 12.82
N LEU A 51 3.59 -3.27 14.11
CA LEU A 51 3.59 -2.02 14.86
C LEU A 51 4.86 -1.96 15.71
N VAL A 52 5.67 -0.93 15.52
CA VAL A 52 6.96 -0.73 16.18
C VAL A 52 7.01 0.65 16.80
N SER A 53 7.48 0.76 18.04
CA SER A 53 7.97 2.02 18.60
C SER A 53 9.39 2.28 18.12
N LEU A 54 9.69 3.51 17.69
CA LEU A 54 11.01 3.85 17.15
C LEU A 54 11.95 4.51 18.16
N ASN A 55 11.45 5.07 19.27
CA ASN A 55 12.27 5.85 20.19
C ASN A 55 12.15 5.48 21.67
N ASP A 56 11.29 4.51 22.02
CA ASP A 56 11.11 4.03 23.39
C ASP A 56 10.67 2.56 23.43
N HIS A 57 11.08 1.83 24.47
CA HIS A 57 10.64 0.45 24.66
C HIS A 57 9.21 0.44 25.23
N PRO A 58 8.24 -0.21 24.56
CA PRO A 58 6.92 -0.41 25.12
C PRO A 58 7.01 -1.35 26.32
N ILE A 59 6.33 -0.98 27.41
CA ILE A 59 6.30 -1.78 28.65
C ILE A 59 5.29 -2.93 28.54
N ILE A 60 4.19 -2.72 27.80
CA ILE A 60 3.17 -3.73 27.52
C ILE A 60 2.96 -3.87 26.02
N LYS A 61 2.76 -5.12 25.59
CA LYS A 61 2.36 -5.55 24.25
C LYS A 61 1.09 -6.39 24.39
N PHE A 62 0.02 -5.98 23.74
CA PHE A 62 -1.30 -6.59 23.88
C PHE A 62 -1.98 -6.76 22.52
N THR A 63 -2.71 -7.86 22.34
CA THR A 63 -3.22 -8.23 21.00
C THR A 63 -4.72 -8.41 20.90
N ASN A 64 -5.46 -8.35 22.00
CA ASN A 64 -6.91 -8.57 21.99
C ASN A 64 -7.68 -7.24 21.95
N GLY A 65 -7.98 -6.73 20.76
CA GLY A 65 -8.74 -5.51 20.55
C GLY A 65 -10.12 -5.53 21.22
N SER A 66 -10.89 -6.62 21.07
CA SER A 66 -12.22 -6.74 21.69
C SER A 66 -12.17 -6.58 23.22
N ARG A 67 -11.17 -7.16 23.88
CA ARG A 67 -10.95 -7.00 25.32
C ARG A 67 -10.46 -5.60 25.66
N PHE A 68 -9.53 -5.03 24.87
CA PHE A 68 -9.00 -3.68 25.10
C PHE A 68 -10.09 -2.61 25.06
N PHE A 69 -10.89 -2.62 23.99
CA PHE A 69 -11.96 -1.65 23.79
C PHE A 69 -13.18 -1.93 24.67
N GLY A 70 -13.56 -3.21 24.82
CA GLY A 70 -14.69 -3.61 25.65
C GLY A 70 -16.00 -2.90 25.27
N LYS A 71 -16.82 -2.60 26.26
CA LYS A 71 -18.12 -1.93 26.07
C LYS A 71 -17.98 -0.43 25.82
N GLY A 72 -16.93 0.20 26.36
CA GLY A 72 -16.69 1.63 26.14
C GLY A 72 -16.14 1.98 24.75
N GLY A 73 -15.74 0.96 23.97
CA GLY A 73 -15.33 1.11 22.58
C GLY A 73 -14.10 1.99 22.39
N VAL A 74 -13.92 2.54 21.20
CA VAL A 74 -12.76 3.40 20.85
C VAL A 74 -12.73 4.69 21.67
N THR A 75 -13.88 5.19 22.11
CA THR A 75 -13.98 6.47 22.84
C THR A 75 -13.63 6.38 24.31
N SER A 76 -13.84 5.22 24.94
CA SER A 76 -13.51 4.99 26.35
C SER A 76 -13.13 3.52 26.57
N PRO A 77 -11.99 3.04 26.03
CA PRO A 77 -11.60 1.63 26.14
C PRO A 77 -11.59 1.16 27.59
N ASP A 78 -12.23 0.02 27.87
CA ASP A 78 -12.40 -0.50 29.24
C ASP A 78 -11.04 -0.76 29.91
N MET A 79 -10.08 -1.29 29.15
CA MET A 79 -8.75 -1.65 29.68
C MET A 79 -7.83 -0.47 29.98
N LEU A 80 -8.23 0.78 29.69
CA LEU A 80 -7.49 1.96 30.18
C LEU A 80 -7.70 2.21 31.69
N LYS A 81 -8.73 1.60 32.28
CA LYS A 81 -9.05 1.71 33.71
C LYS A 81 -8.37 0.62 34.55
N ASP A 82 -7.93 -0.45 33.89
CA ASP A 82 -7.29 -1.62 34.48
C ASP A 82 -5.79 -1.64 34.18
N ASN A 83 -5.03 -2.47 34.89
CA ASN A 83 -3.62 -2.69 34.57
C ASN A 83 -3.51 -3.69 33.41
N LEU A 84 -3.04 -3.22 32.25
CA LEU A 84 -2.75 -4.08 31.11
C LEU A 84 -1.52 -4.95 31.40
N THR A 85 -1.59 -6.23 31.03
CA THR A 85 -0.44 -7.15 31.08
C THR A 85 -0.12 -7.63 29.68
N ASN A 86 1.13 -8.07 29.44
CA ASN A 86 1.52 -8.60 28.14
C ASN A 86 0.62 -9.79 27.76
N ASP A 87 0.03 -9.75 26.57
CA ASP A 87 -0.81 -10.81 26.04
C ASP A 87 -0.80 -10.79 24.50
N LEU A 88 -0.12 -11.79 23.92
CA LEU A 88 0.00 -11.97 22.47
C LEU A 88 -0.89 -13.12 21.96
N SER A 89 -1.87 -13.56 22.75
CA SER A 89 -2.63 -14.79 22.49
C SER A 89 -3.86 -14.62 21.60
N ALA A 90 -4.18 -13.40 21.15
CA ALA A 90 -5.29 -13.20 20.21
C ALA A 90 -4.98 -13.89 18.88
N THR A 91 -5.99 -14.53 18.28
CA THR A 91 -5.82 -15.30 17.04
C THR A 91 -6.91 -15.08 16.01
N GLY A 92 -8.03 -14.46 16.38
CA GLY A 92 -9.18 -14.28 15.50
C GLY A 92 -9.44 -12.81 15.16
N GLU A 93 -10.68 -12.52 14.80
CA GLU A 93 -11.14 -11.17 14.40
C GLU A 93 -11.05 -10.14 15.53
N GLU A 94 -10.93 -10.58 16.78
CA GLU A 94 -10.68 -9.72 17.93
C GLU A 94 -9.30 -9.07 17.91
N SER A 95 -8.41 -9.52 17.03
CA SER A 95 -7.00 -9.16 17.06
C SER A 95 -6.73 -7.68 16.77
N ALA A 96 -5.78 -7.11 17.49
CA ALA A 96 -5.22 -5.77 17.31
C ALA A 96 -3.73 -5.79 17.68
N MET A 97 -2.99 -4.72 17.39
CA MET A 97 -1.63 -4.52 17.94
C MET A 97 -1.65 -3.29 18.84
N ILE A 98 -1.41 -3.47 20.13
CA ILE A 98 -1.45 -2.41 21.14
C ILE A 98 -0.11 -2.39 21.88
N LEU A 99 0.48 -1.20 21.95
CA LEU A 99 1.72 -0.92 22.69
C LEU A 99 1.41 0.08 23.81
N GLU A 100 1.94 -0.17 25.00
CA GLU A 100 1.88 0.79 26.12
C GLU A 100 3.26 1.37 26.39
N GLN A 101 3.34 2.69 26.58
CA GLN A 101 4.54 3.39 27.00
C GLN A 101 4.25 4.28 28.20
N LYS A 102 5.13 4.25 29.19
CA LYS A 102 5.06 5.14 30.34
C LYS A 102 6.01 6.31 30.15
N ILE A 103 5.46 7.52 30.14
CA ILE A 103 6.21 8.75 29.92
C ILE A 103 6.01 9.65 31.14
N ASN A 104 7.12 10.09 31.72
CA ASN A 104 7.13 11.09 32.78
C ASN A 104 7.59 12.43 32.18
N LEU A 105 6.76 13.47 32.28
CA LEU A 105 7.07 14.82 31.83
C LEU A 105 7.18 15.76 33.02
N GLN A 106 8.23 16.57 33.05
CA GLN A 106 8.34 17.71 33.97
C GLN A 106 7.47 18.88 33.49
N PRO A 107 7.11 19.84 34.36
CA PRO A 107 6.41 21.05 33.95
C PRO A 107 7.12 21.76 32.78
N GLY A 108 6.38 21.99 31.69
CA GLY A 108 6.91 22.63 30.47
C GLY A 108 7.70 21.70 29.53
N GLN A 109 7.95 20.43 29.90
CA GLN A 109 8.63 19.48 29.03
C GLN A 109 7.71 18.99 27.91
N THR A 110 8.24 18.90 26.70
CA THR A 110 7.59 18.26 25.55
C THR A 110 8.38 17.02 25.15
N ARG A 111 7.67 15.97 24.74
CA ARG A 111 8.27 14.77 24.16
C ARG A 111 7.49 14.36 22.92
N THR A 112 8.21 13.98 21.87
CA THR A 112 7.63 13.37 20.67
C THR A 112 7.86 11.86 20.71
N ILE A 113 6.84 11.10 20.35
CA ILE A 113 6.87 9.64 20.29
C ILE A 113 6.65 9.24 18.83
N TYR A 114 7.41 8.26 18.36
CA TYR A 114 7.34 7.82 16.98
C TYR A 114 6.97 6.34 16.92
N PHE A 115 5.98 6.03 16.10
CA PHE A 115 5.57 4.66 15.79
C PHE A 115 5.67 4.42 14.28
N LEU A 116 6.02 3.19 13.92
CA LEU A 116 5.98 2.69 12.55
C LEU A 116 4.93 1.57 12.48
N TYR A 117 3.91 1.77 11.66
CA TYR A 117 2.87 0.79 11.37
C TYR A 117 2.80 0.57 9.86
N GLY A 118 2.63 -0.69 9.46
CA GLY A 118 2.51 -1.02 8.04
C GLY A 118 2.56 -2.52 7.80
N TYR A 119 2.86 -2.87 6.57
CA TYR A 119 3.09 -4.25 6.16
C TYR A 119 4.53 -4.44 5.68
N ILE A 120 5.02 -5.67 5.71
CA ILE A 120 6.35 -6.06 5.25
C ILE A 120 6.22 -6.49 3.78
N PRO A 121 6.75 -5.71 2.81
CA PRO A 121 6.73 -6.10 1.41
C PRO A 121 7.63 -7.31 1.17
N GLU A 122 7.39 -8.01 0.08
CA GLU A 122 8.21 -9.16 -0.33
C GLU A 122 9.67 -8.75 -0.54
N GLY A 123 10.60 -9.50 0.04
CA GLY A 123 12.05 -9.21 -0.04
C GLY A 123 12.55 -8.16 0.95
N PHE A 124 11.71 -7.70 1.89
CA PHE A 124 12.10 -6.77 2.94
C PHE A 124 12.09 -7.45 4.32
N GLU A 125 13.02 -7.01 5.17
CA GLU A 125 13.07 -7.39 6.58
C GLU A 125 12.62 -6.21 7.47
N ILE A 126 11.90 -6.49 8.55
CA ILE A 126 11.37 -5.47 9.46
C ILE A 126 12.48 -4.57 10.03
N GLU A 127 13.61 -5.15 10.43
CA GLU A 127 14.74 -4.42 11.00
C GLU A 127 15.31 -3.41 10.00
N SER A 128 15.33 -3.77 8.72
CA SER A 128 15.80 -2.88 7.65
C SER A 128 14.85 -1.70 7.44
N LEU A 129 13.54 -1.95 7.49
CA LEU A 129 12.50 -0.93 7.35
C LEU A 129 12.51 0.03 8.54
N ALA A 130 12.59 -0.49 9.77
CA ALA A 130 12.61 0.35 10.96
C ALA A 130 13.87 1.22 11.03
N LYS A 131 15.06 0.64 10.76
CA LYS A 131 16.33 1.39 10.72
C LYS A 131 16.33 2.53 9.70
N LYS A 132 15.66 2.34 8.55
CA LYS A 132 15.51 3.39 7.52
C LYS A 132 14.83 4.63 8.09
N TYR A 133 13.77 4.46 8.89
CA TYR A 133 12.99 5.58 9.44
C TYR A 133 13.57 6.11 10.75
N GLU A 134 14.17 5.25 11.58
CA GLU A 134 14.79 5.64 12.86
C GLU A 134 15.87 6.72 12.69
N LYS A 135 16.70 6.61 11.66
CA LYS A 135 17.86 7.49 11.41
C LYS A 135 17.50 8.98 11.32
N ASP A 136 16.31 9.31 10.83
CA ASP A 136 15.90 10.71 10.67
C ASP A 136 14.38 10.89 10.78
N VAL A 137 13.80 10.25 11.80
CA VAL A 137 12.35 10.19 11.99
C VAL A 137 11.73 11.59 12.13
N ALA A 138 12.40 12.50 12.83
CA ALA A 138 11.93 13.86 13.07
C ALA A 138 11.80 14.68 11.77
N ASN A 139 12.67 14.45 10.79
CA ASN A 139 12.63 15.17 9.52
C ASN A 139 11.91 14.41 8.40
N THR A 140 11.44 13.17 8.66
CA THR A 140 10.82 12.32 7.62
C THR A 140 9.62 13.02 6.97
N PHE A 141 8.73 13.62 7.77
CA PHE A 141 7.58 14.36 7.24
C PHE A 141 7.98 15.55 6.37
N ILE A 142 8.94 16.36 6.83
CA ILE A 142 9.44 17.53 6.09
C ILE A 142 10.05 17.07 4.76
N LYS A 143 10.86 16.02 4.77
CA LYS A 143 11.46 15.44 3.55
C LYS A 143 10.40 14.94 2.58
N SER A 144 9.35 14.27 3.05
CA SER A 144 8.22 13.85 2.22
C SER A 144 7.53 15.05 1.58
N CYS A 145 7.23 16.10 2.35
CA CYS A 145 6.64 17.33 1.80
C CYS A 145 7.52 17.98 0.72
N GLU A 146 8.84 18.03 0.93
CA GLU A 146 9.78 18.58 -0.05
C GLU A 146 9.90 17.72 -1.31
N GLN A 147 9.82 16.40 -1.20
CA GLN A 147 9.78 15.51 -2.37
C GLN A 147 8.52 15.75 -3.21
N TRP A 148 7.35 15.84 -2.58
CA TRP A 148 6.08 16.15 -3.26
C TRP A 148 6.11 17.50 -4.00
N LYS A 149 6.74 18.52 -3.41
CA LYS A 149 6.90 19.84 -4.06
C LYS A 149 7.81 19.80 -5.29
N LYS A 150 8.81 18.91 -5.32
CA LYS A 150 9.80 18.82 -6.40
C LYS A 150 9.28 18.06 -7.61
N GLU A 151 8.54 16.97 -7.40
CA GLU A 151 8.24 16.00 -8.46
C GLU A 151 6.99 16.34 -9.28
N ARG A 152 6.75 17.59 -9.66
CA ARG A 152 5.51 18.03 -10.34
C ARG A 152 5.77 18.89 -11.57
N ILE A 153 4.76 19.05 -12.42
CA ILE A 153 4.73 20.16 -13.39
C ILE A 153 4.46 21.46 -12.63
N LYS A 154 5.35 22.44 -12.80
CA LYS A 154 5.13 23.81 -12.34
C LYS A 154 4.65 24.65 -13.52
N PHE A 155 3.47 25.24 -13.38
CA PHE A 155 2.81 25.94 -14.47
C PHE A 155 2.53 27.37 -14.08
N LYS A 156 3.20 28.32 -14.76
CA LYS A 156 3.08 29.74 -14.47
C LYS A 156 2.36 30.44 -15.61
N ILE A 157 1.16 30.93 -15.32
CA ILE A 157 0.44 31.86 -16.19
C ILE A 157 0.43 33.22 -15.50
N LYS A 158 0.69 34.28 -16.28
CA LYS A 158 0.65 35.66 -15.78
C LYS A 158 -0.74 35.95 -15.19
N ASP A 159 -0.77 36.52 -13.99
CA ASP A 159 -1.98 36.93 -13.25
C ASP A 159 -2.92 35.76 -12.84
N GLU A 160 -2.55 34.51 -13.08
CA GLU A 160 -3.39 33.32 -12.81
C GLU A 160 -2.67 32.30 -11.91
N ALA A 161 -2.21 32.73 -10.74
CA ALA A 161 -1.45 31.89 -9.81
C ALA A 161 -2.23 30.65 -9.30
N TRP A 162 -3.56 30.67 -9.37
CA TRP A 162 -4.40 29.54 -8.95
C TRP A 162 -4.24 28.32 -9.86
N VAL A 163 -3.81 28.50 -11.12
CA VAL A 163 -3.61 27.37 -12.06
C VAL A 163 -2.46 26.48 -11.60
N ASP A 164 -1.36 27.07 -11.11
CA ASP A 164 -0.26 26.27 -10.55
C ASP A 164 -0.73 25.43 -9.35
N ARG A 165 -1.55 26.03 -8.48
CA ARG A 165 -2.13 25.34 -7.32
C ARG A 165 -3.01 24.18 -7.77
N GLU A 166 -3.86 24.40 -8.78
CA GLU A 166 -4.78 23.39 -9.30
C GLU A 166 -4.04 22.21 -9.93
N VAL A 167 -3.02 22.49 -10.75
CA VAL A 167 -2.15 21.45 -11.33
C VAL A 167 -1.43 20.66 -10.24
N PHE A 168 -1.00 21.31 -9.16
CA PHE A 168 -0.39 20.59 -8.04
C PHE A 168 -1.37 19.65 -7.34
N TRP A 169 -2.58 20.15 -7.10
CA TRP A 169 -3.64 19.41 -6.44
C TRP A 169 -4.00 18.17 -7.27
N HIS A 170 -4.22 18.32 -8.58
CA HIS A 170 -4.45 17.18 -9.47
C HIS A 170 -3.29 16.19 -9.50
N TYR A 171 -2.05 16.67 -9.57
CA TYR A 171 -0.87 15.82 -9.50
C TYR A 171 -0.83 15.00 -8.21
N TYR A 172 -1.11 15.63 -7.07
CA TYR A 172 -1.14 14.97 -5.76
C TYR A 172 -2.17 13.85 -5.72
N TYR A 173 -3.41 14.12 -6.15
CA TYR A 173 -4.47 13.10 -6.14
C TYR A 173 -4.18 11.97 -7.12
N LEU A 174 -3.75 12.30 -8.33
CA LEU A 174 -3.45 11.30 -9.36
C LEU A 174 -2.30 10.39 -8.92
N ARG A 175 -1.18 10.97 -8.46
CA ARG A 175 -0.04 10.16 -7.97
C ARG A 175 -0.35 9.44 -6.67
N GLY A 176 -1.12 10.06 -5.79
CA GLY A 176 -1.55 9.46 -4.52
C GLY A 176 -2.46 8.25 -4.70
N ALA A 177 -3.15 8.14 -5.84
CA ALA A 177 -3.94 6.97 -6.22
C ALA A 177 -3.10 5.77 -6.72
N MET A 178 -1.78 5.93 -6.87
CA MET A 178 -0.92 4.86 -7.34
C MET A 178 -0.83 3.73 -6.32
N THR A 179 -1.14 2.52 -6.76
CA THR A 179 -0.99 1.30 -5.96
C THR A 179 0.11 0.42 -6.52
N TYR A 180 0.57 -0.57 -5.74
CA TYR A 180 1.47 -1.61 -6.21
C TYR A 180 0.74 -2.94 -6.23
N ASP A 181 0.72 -3.60 -7.37
CA ASP A 181 0.11 -4.92 -7.51
C ASP A 181 1.13 -6.00 -7.19
N SER A 182 0.88 -6.76 -6.13
CA SER A 182 1.80 -7.79 -5.64
C SER A 182 1.83 -9.05 -6.51
N TYR A 183 0.85 -9.24 -7.40
CA TYR A 183 0.83 -10.33 -8.37
C TYR A 183 1.68 -9.95 -9.59
N PHE A 184 1.36 -8.82 -10.22
CA PHE A 184 2.05 -8.38 -11.43
C PHE A 184 3.40 -7.71 -11.18
N LYS A 185 3.71 -7.34 -9.93
CA LYS A 185 4.95 -6.69 -9.52
C LYS A 185 5.19 -5.35 -10.22
N GLU A 186 4.14 -4.58 -10.43
CA GLU A 186 4.20 -3.26 -11.07
C GLU A 186 3.31 -2.28 -10.31
N HIS A 187 3.67 -0.99 -10.39
CA HIS A 187 2.77 0.08 -10.00
C HIS A 187 1.66 0.31 -11.04
N ILE A 188 0.47 0.65 -10.56
CA ILE A 188 -0.69 0.94 -11.41
C ILE A 188 -1.47 2.16 -10.88
N LEU A 189 -2.08 2.89 -11.81
CA LEU A 189 -3.03 3.97 -11.56
C LEU A 189 -4.44 3.50 -11.91
N SER A 190 -5.01 2.68 -11.03
CA SER A 190 -6.36 2.13 -11.21
C SER A 190 -7.46 3.20 -11.24
N GLN A 191 -8.69 2.79 -11.54
CA GLN A 191 -9.89 3.60 -11.32
C GLN A 191 -10.14 3.94 -9.84
N GLY A 192 -9.59 3.14 -8.91
CA GLY A 192 -9.80 3.31 -7.48
C GLY A 192 -11.28 3.21 -7.06
N HIS A 193 -11.64 3.98 -6.02
CA HIS A 193 -13.00 4.16 -5.49
C HIS A 193 -13.85 2.86 -5.46
N VAL A 194 -15.06 2.89 -6.03
CA VAL A 194 -16.04 1.80 -6.00
C VAL A 194 -15.52 0.56 -6.72
N TYR A 195 -14.80 0.72 -7.83
CA TYR A 195 -14.32 -0.41 -8.62
C TYR A 195 -13.30 -1.23 -7.86
N GLN A 196 -12.27 -0.59 -7.32
CA GLN A 196 -11.22 -1.28 -6.59
C GLN A 196 -11.62 -1.62 -5.15
N TYR A 197 -12.19 -0.68 -4.40
CA TYR A 197 -12.38 -0.84 -2.95
C TYR A 197 -13.72 -1.45 -2.55
N ILE A 198 -14.73 -1.41 -3.42
CA ILE A 198 -16.06 -1.99 -3.14
C ILE A 198 -16.28 -3.26 -3.96
N ILE A 199 -16.02 -3.23 -5.27
CA ILE A 199 -16.25 -4.39 -6.16
C ILE A 199 -15.03 -5.33 -6.18
N GLY A 200 -13.82 -4.81 -5.99
CA GLY A 200 -12.59 -5.61 -5.98
C GLY A 200 -12.06 -5.93 -7.37
N PHE A 201 -12.27 -5.06 -8.37
CA PHE A 201 -11.70 -5.22 -9.70
C PHE A 201 -11.03 -3.96 -10.25
N GLN A 202 -10.13 -4.18 -11.19
CA GLN A 202 -9.30 -3.23 -11.92
C GLN A 202 -9.66 -3.28 -13.40
N GLY A 203 -10.58 -2.45 -13.85
CA GLY A 203 -10.96 -2.37 -15.26
C GLY A 203 -11.83 -1.15 -15.50
N ALA A 204 -11.90 -0.58 -16.70
CA ALA A 204 -11.32 -1.10 -17.93
C ALA A 204 -9.79 -0.92 -18.00
N ALA A 205 -9.06 -1.79 -18.70
CA ALA A 205 -7.60 -1.68 -18.81
C ALA A 205 -7.13 -0.39 -19.53
N ARG A 206 -8.03 0.29 -20.25
CA ARG A 206 -7.78 1.61 -20.84
C ARG A 206 -7.54 2.71 -19.80
N ASP A 207 -8.15 2.60 -18.62
CA ASP A 207 -8.20 3.70 -17.66
C ASP A 207 -6.82 3.99 -17.07
N PRO A 208 -6.06 2.99 -16.56
CA PRO A 208 -4.68 3.21 -16.16
C PRO A 208 -3.80 3.79 -17.26
N LEU A 209 -4.03 3.41 -18.51
CA LEU A 209 -3.27 3.91 -19.66
C LEU A 209 -3.53 5.42 -19.88
N GLN A 210 -4.78 5.86 -19.72
CA GLN A 210 -5.14 7.28 -19.76
C GLN A 210 -4.58 8.05 -18.56
N HIS A 211 -4.74 7.50 -17.36
CA HIS A 211 -4.25 8.12 -16.12
C HIS A 211 -2.73 8.31 -16.12
N ALA A 212 -1.99 7.47 -16.85
CA ALA A 212 -0.54 7.54 -16.95
C ALA A 212 -0.03 8.67 -17.87
N LEU A 213 -0.85 9.18 -18.81
CA LEU A 213 -0.41 10.17 -19.82
C LEU A 213 0.27 11.40 -19.21
N PRO A 214 -0.26 12.06 -18.15
CA PRO A 214 0.41 13.22 -17.56
C PRO A 214 1.80 12.91 -16.99
N PHE A 215 2.07 11.66 -16.59
CA PHE A 215 3.34 11.27 -16.01
C PHE A 215 4.48 11.13 -17.02
N ILE A 216 4.20 11.11 -18.33
CA ILE A 216 5.23 11.10 -19.38
C ILE A 216 6.26 12.22 -19.14
N TYR A 217 5.77 13.42 -18.78
CA TYR A 217 6.58 14.62 -18.60
C TYR A 217 7.00 14.88 -17.15
N ILE A 218 6.59 14.02 -16.20
CA ILE A 218 6.83 14.22 -14.76
C ILE A 218 7.71 13.11 -14.20
N ASN A 219 7.26 11.87 -14.38
CA ASN A 219 7.93 10.68 -13.89
C ASN A 219 7.66 9.52 -14.88
N PRO A 220 8.43 9.44 -15.98
CA PRO A 220 8.25 8.42 -17.01
C PRO A 220 8.42 6.98 -16.47
N GLY A 221 9.06 6.80 -15.31
CA GLY A 221 9.14 5.49 -14.64
C GLY A 221 7.76 4.93 -14.27
N ILE A 222 6.81 5.79 -13.87
CA ILE A 222 5.42 5.38 -13.59
C ILE A 222 4.75 4.87 -14.86
N VAL A 223 4.97 5.54 -16.00
CA VAL A 223 4.42 5.14 -17.30
C VAL A 223 4.91 3.75 -17.71
N LYS A 224 6.20 3.46 -17.52
CA LYS A 224 6.75 2.11 -17.75
C LYS A 224 6.07 1.04 -16.92
N ASN A 225 5.80 1.32 -15.64
CA ASN A 225 5.14 0.37 -14.75
C ASN A 225 3.72 0.06 -15.24
N VAL A 226 2.96 1.09 -15.63
CA VAL A 226 1.61 0.92 -16.18
C VAL A 226 1.62 0.14 -17.50
N ILE A 227 2.55 0.45 -18.42
CA ILE A 227 2.69 -0.30 -19.68
C ILE A 227 3.04 -1.77 -19.40
N ARG A 228 4.03 -2.03 -18.53
CA ARG A 228 4.42 -3.40 -18.14
C ARG A 228 3.28 -4.16 -17.49
N TYR A 229 2.51 -3.49 -16.62
CA TYR A 229 1.33 -4.08 -16.00
C TYR A 229 0.37 -4.57 -17.09
N THR A 230 -0.02 -3.70 -18.02
CA THR A 230 -0.96 -4.06 -19.10
C THR A 230 -0.39 -5.14 -20.01
N LEU A 231 0.90 -5.10 -20.35
CA LEU A 231 1.53 -6.16 -21.15
C LEU A 231 1.50 -7.52 -20.43
N LYS A 232 1.68 -7.55 -19.11
CA LYS A 232 1.59 -8.78 -18.31
C LYS A 232 0.16 -9.36 -18.24
N THR A 233 -0.87 -8.57 -18.50
CA THR A 233 -2.26 -9.05 -18.57
C THR A 233 -2.68 -9.46 -19.98
N THR A 234 -1.89 -9.09 -21.00
CA THR A 234 -2.24 -9.29 -22.42
C THR A 234 -2.14 -10.77 -22.81
N PHE A 235 -3.14 -11.27 -23.53
CA PHE A 235 -3.11 -12.63 -24.07
C PHE A 235 -2.10 -12.76 -25.21
N LYS A 236 -1.69 -13.99 -25.53
CA LYS A 236 -0.83 -14.27 -26.69
C LYS A 236 -1.45 -13.83 -28.04
N SER A 237 -2.77 -13.70 -28.11
CA SER A 237 -3.48 -13.17 -29.27
C SER A 237 -3.35 -11.65 -29.44
N GLY A 238 -2.78 -10.95 -28.46
CA GLY A 238 -2.78 -9.49 -28.37
C GLY A 238 -4.04 -8.90 -27.73
N GLU A 239 -5.06 -9.72 -27.44
CA GLU A 239 -6.26 -9.28 -26.72
C GLU A 239 -5.88 -8.85 -25.30
N ILE A 240 -6.30 -7.65 -24.91
CA ILE A 240 -6.20 -7.16 -23.53
C ILE A 240 -7.52 -7.48 -22.81
N PRO A 241 -7.50 -8.21 -21.67
CA PRO A 241 -8.71 -8.49 -20.92
C PRO A 241 -9.35 -7.18 -20.43
N TYR A 242 -10.68 -7.17 -20.25
CA TYR A 242 -11.38 -5.98 -19.75
C TYR A 242 -10.82 -5.48 -18.41
N GLY A 243 -10.42 -6.40 -17.54
CA GLY A 243 -9.76 -6.05 -16.29
C GLY A 243 -9.38 -7.26 -15.44
N ILE A 244 -8.77 -6.95 -14.30
CA ILE A 244 -8.23 -7.89 -13.32
C ILE A 244 -9.06 -7.83 -12.04
N THR A 245 -9.18 -8.94 -11.31
CA THR A 245 -9.78 -9.03 -9.97
C THR A 245 -8.95 -9.97 -9.11
N GLY A 246 -9.17 -9.98 -7.79
CA GLY A 246 -8.43 -10.82 -6.86
C GLY A 246 -6.91 -10.64 -6.98
N SER A 247 -6.18 -11.75 -6.89
CA SER A 247 -4.74 -11.85 -7.10
C SER A 247 -4.45 -12.32 -8.52
N GLY A 248 -4.34 -11.36 -9.46
CA GLY A 248 -3.98 -11.64 -10.86
C GLY A 248 -5.07 -12.30 -11.72
N GLN A 249 -6.27 -12.49 -11.19
CA GLN A 249 -7.36 -13.18 -11.87
C GLN A 249 -8.03 -12.27 -12.90
N LEU A 250 -8.48 -12.83 -14.02
CA LEU A 250 -9.27 -12.07 -14.98
C LEU A 250 -10.69 -11.88 -14.47
N ILE A 251 -11.25 -10.70 -14.70
CA ILE A 251 -12.67 -10.47 -14.43
C ILE A 251 -13.51 -11.45 -15.27
N PRO A 252 -14.46 -12.18 -14.68
CA PRO A 252 -15.30 -13.15 -15.39
C PRO A 252 -16.46 -12.45 -16.12
N LEU A 253 -16.16 -11.42 -16.93
CA LEU A 253 -17.13 -10.71 -17.74
C LEU A 253 -16.84 -10.92 -19.24
N PRO A 254 -17.85 -11.25 -20.07
CA PRO A 254 -17.66 -11.45 -21.51
C PRO A 254 -17.60 -10.12 -22.27
N ILE A 255 -16.89 -9.12 -21.74
CA ILE A 255 -16.77 -7.78 -22.34
C ILE A 255 -15.41 -7.70 -23.04
N LYS A 256 -15.43 -7.38 -24.34
CA LYS A 256 -14.23 -7.29 -25.20
C LYS A 256 -14.27 -6.00 -26.00
N PRO A 257 -13.95 -4.85 -25.38
CA PRO A 257 -13.94 -3.58 -26.08
C PRO A 257 -12.72 -3.54 -27.02
N SER A 258 -12.95 -3.07 -28.26
CA SER A 258 -11.94 -3.10 -29.32
C SER A 258 -10.91 -1.97 -29.28
N ASP A 259 -10.94 -1.11 -28.26
CA ASP A 259 -10.09 0.08 -28.16
C ASP A 259 -8.93 -0.07 -27.16
N GLN A 260 -8.89 -1.12 -26.34
CA GLN A 260 -7.89 -1.25 -25.27
C GLN A 260 -6.46 -1.30 -25.82
N GLU A 261 -6.25 -2.04 -26.90
CA GLU A 261 -4.97 -2.19 -27.58
C GLU A 261 -4.52 -0.84 -28.17
N MET A 262 -5.46 0.00 -28.62
CA MET A 262 -5.15 1.32 -29.16
C MET A 262 -4.65 2.27 -28.06
N TRP A 263 -5.20 2.19 -26.85
CA TRP A 263 -4.68 2.95 -25.70
C TRP A 263 -3.27 2.52 -25.30
N LEU A 264 -2.98 1.21 -25.37
CA LEU A 264 -1.65 0.70 -25.07
C LEU A 264 -0.63 1.21 -26.08
N LEU A 265 -0.96 1.11 -27.38
CA LEU A 265 -0.11 1.63 -28.45
C LEU A 265 0.08 3.15 -28.34
N TRP A 266 -0.97 3.90 -28.02
CA TRP A 266 -0.86 5.35 -27.85
C TRP A 266 0.06 5.73 -26.69
N LEU A 267 -0.19 5.24 -25.48
CA LEU A 267 0.65 5.57 -24.32
C LEU A 267 2.11 5.15 -24.55
N THR A 268 2.34 3.97 -25.11
CA THR A 268 3.69 3.47 -25.41
C THR A 268 4.38 4.35 -26.43
N SER A 269 3.67 4.79 -27.48
CA SER A 269 4.21 5.69 -28.49
C SER A 269 4.60 7.04 -27.89
N GLU A 270 3.72 7.65 -27.09
CA GLU A 270 4.01 8.91 -26.41
C GLU A 270 5.21 8.79 -25.46
N TYR A 271 5.31 7.68 -24.72
CA TYR A 271 6.44 7.37 -23.86
C TYR A 271 7.75 7.34 -24.65
N ILE A 272 7.82 6.54 -25.72
CA ILE A 272 9.04 6.37 -26.52
C ILE A 272 9.41 7.69 -27.22
N LEU A 273 8.44 8.40 -27.77
CA LEU A 273 8.69 9.67 -28.47
C LEU A 273 9.19 10.76 -27.52
N ALA A 274 8.64 10.84 -26.30
CA ALA A 274 9.04 11.83 -25.31
C ALA A 274 10.39 11.50 -24.63
N THR A 275 10.63 10.22 -24.31
CA THR A 275 11.80 9.79 -23.51
C THR A 275 12.98 9.32 -24.33
N ARG A 276 12.74 8.87 -25.58
CA ARG A 276 13.72 8.19 -26.44
C ARG A 276 14.28 6.89 -25.86
N ASP A 277 13.61 6.30 -24.86
CA ASP A 277 13.98 5.03 -24.23
C ASP A 277 13.54 3.85 -25.12
N THR A 278 14.17 3.71 -26.30
CA THR A 278 13.83 2.66 -27.27
C THR A 278 14.12 1.26 -26.76
N ASP A 279 15.13 1.12 -25.89
CA ASP A 279 15.50 -0.14 -25.24
C ASP A 279 14.36 -0.72 -24.39
N PHE A 280 13.35 0.09 -24.05
CA PHE A 280 12.15 -0.39 -23.38
C PHE A 280 11.29 -1.34 -24.24
N LEU A 281 11.46 -1.32 -25.57
CA LEU A 281 10.70 -2.17 -26.50
C LEU A 281 11.32 -3.56 -26.71
N ASP A 282 12.54 -3.79 -26.22
CA ASP A 282 13.27 -5.07 -26.30
C ASP A 282 13.04 -5.95 -25.05
#